data_AF-A0AAN0JQ46-F1
#
_entry.id   AF-A0AAN0JQ46-F1
#
_cell.length_a   1.000
_cell.length_b   1.000
_cell.length_c   1.000
_cell.angle_alpha   90.00
_cell.angle_beta   90.00
_cell.angle_gamma   90.00
#
_symmetry.space_group_name_H-M   'P 1'
#
loop_
_entity.id
_entity.type
_entity.pdbx_description
1 polymer ?
#
loop_
_entity_poly.entity_id
_entity_poly.type
_entity_poly.pdbx_seq_one_letter_code
_entity_poly.pdbx_strand_id
1 'polypeptide(L)'
;MYTPPVDIIMMPFDVHVYNKLDEDRYSRAFYTHTKGYKMCLCVQYDDTKKSSNLHAHLMVGDYDDDLQWPFRGTLMTEILHRKTRTFHYLADIVFDDDKFCGRVWNGVPTETGMASSIVGEGIPFAEVVQEPFIEYLGNNGMVICVRSVNVKSLVQTSAVISPPPIKEEMLFEINGFSHHKKSNSELISKEFYSAKGYKFVLMVYPNGRSHFQGRSISIFAHISMGHYDNELPFPFRGKIIVQIVNRLDNLRYHVEKTIEFTNKTDPE
;
A
#
# COMPACT_ATOMS: atom_id res chain seq x y z
N MET A 1 19.42 14.72 -5.11
CA MET A 1 18.84 13.36 -5.08
C MET A 1 19.44 12.67 -3.87
N TYR A 2 18.63 12.16 -2.94
CA TYR A 2 19.10 11.53 -1.70
C TYR A 2 19.08 10.01 -1.88
N THR A 3 20.24 9.37 -1.91
CA THR A 3 20.39 7.91 -1.99
C THR A 3 21.12 7.41 -0.76
N PRO A 4 20.80 6.21 -0.22
CA PRO A 4 21.46 5.63 0.94
C PRO A 4 22.99 5.66 0.87
N PRO A 5 23.67 5.88 2.01
CA PRO A 5 23.10 6.16 3.33
C PRO A 5 22.46 7.56 3.40
N VAL A 6 21.26 7.66 3.99
CA VAL A 6 20.56 8.94 4.19
C VAL A 6 20.15 9.07 5.65
N ASP A 7 20.64 10.14 6.29
CA ASP A 7 20.17 10.53 7.61
C ASP A 7 18.82 11.22 7.49
N ILE A 8 17.83 10.65 8.15
CA ILE A 8 16.47 11.15 8.18
C ILE A 8 16.19 11.71 9.57
N ILE A 9 16.07 13.03 9.65
CA ILE A 9 15.66 13.70 10.89
C ILE A 9 14.13 13.72 10.93
N MET A 10 13.56 13.06 11.93
CA MET A 10 12.14 13.21 12.26
C MET A 10 12.00 14.39 13.23
N MET A 11 11.58 15.52 12.68
CA MET A 11 11.37 16.80 13.38
C MET A 11 9.98 16.81 14.08
N PRO A 12 9.78 17.70 15.08
CA PRO A 12 9.82 17.39 16.50
C PRO A 12 8.52 16.77 17.09
N PHE A 13 8.66 15.72 17.89
CA PHE A 13 7.70 15.11 18.82
C PHE A 13 7.72 15.83 20.17
N ASP A 14 6.70 16.62 20.51
CA ASP A 14 6.57 17.17 21.87
C ASP A 14 6.47 16.04 22.91
N VAL A 15 7.47 15.95 23.79
CA VAL A 15 7.56 14.95 24.87
C VAL A 15 6.34 15.01 25.79
N HIS A 16 5.66 16.15 25.91
CA HIS A 16 4.42 16.31 26.69
C HIS A 16 3.16 15.91 25.91
N VAL A 17 3.30 15.54 24.63
CA VAL A 17 2.22 15.18 23.69
C VAL A 17 2.34 13.72 23.24
N TYR A 18 3.27 12.92 23.81
CA TYR A 18 3.41 11.48 23.53
C TYR A 18 2.08 10.71 23.69
N ASN A 19 1.19 11.18 24.55
CA ASN A 19 -0.15 10.60 24.79
C ASN A 19 -1.29 11.23 23.96
N LYS A 20 -0.99 12.08 22.96
CA LYS A 20 -1.99 12.86 22.19
C LYS A 20 -1.80 12.82 20.67
N LEU A 21 -0.86 12.04 20.15
CA LEU A 21 -0.57 11.98 18.71
C LEU A 21 -1.50 10.99 18.00
N ASP A 22 -2.65 11.49 17.58
CA ASP A 22 -3.56 10.82 16.63
C ASP A 22 -3.07 11.01 15.16
N GLU A 23 -1.81 11.40 14.96
CA GLU A 23 -1.25 11.78 13.65
C GLU A 23 0.07 11.06 13.35
N ASP A 24 0.05 10.32 12.24
CA ASP A 24 1.23 9.76 11.57
C ASP A 24 2.29 10.82 11.28
N ARG A 25 3.56 10.53 11.56
CA ARG A 25 4.69 11.42 11.26
C ARG A 25 5.54 10.85 10.13
N TYR A 26 5.58 11.55 9.01
CA TYR A 26 6.33 11.14 7.81
C TYR A 26 7.68 11.86 7.69
N SER A 27 8.68 11.14 7.17
CA SER A 27 9.96 11.72 6.80
C SER A 27 9.94 12.37 5.43
N ARG A 28 10.96 13.19 5.13
CA ARG A 28 11.26 13.57 3.73
C ARG A 28 11.43 12.32 2.86
N ALA A 29 11.07 12.46 1.59
CA ALA A 29 11.27 11.41 0.60
C ALA A 29 12.76 11.20 0.29
N PHE A 30 13.13 9.97 -0.02
CA PHE A 30 14.45 9.57 -0.50
C PHE A 30 14.31 8.51 -1.60
N TYR A 31 15.38 8.33 -2.37
CA TYR A 31 15.45 7.31 -3.42
C TYR A 31 16.28 6.13 -2.95
N THR A 32 15.84 4.92 -3.23
CA THR A 32 16.57 3.69 -2.87
C THR A 32 17.97 3.62 -3.48
N HIS A 33 18.13 4.15 -4.69
CA HIS A 33 19.39 4.29 -5.43
C HIS A 33 19.22 5.34 -6.53
N THR A 34 20.28 5.66 -7.28
CA THR A 34 20.21 6.61 -8.41
C THR A 34 19.18 6.12 -9.43
N LYS A 35 18.19 6.96 -9.74
CA LYS A 35 17.02 6.60 -10.57
C LYS A 35 16.19 5.42 -10.04
N GLY A 36 16.20 5.20 -8.72
CA GLY A 36 15.49 4.09 -8.06
C GLY A 36 14.08 4.44 -7.59
N TYR A 37 13.50 3.57 -6.77
CA TYR A 37 12.19 3.77 -6.14
C TYR A 37 12.22 4.91 -5.13
N LYS A 38 11.14 5.69 -5.06
CA LYS A 38 10.95 6.77 -4.08
C LYS A 38 10.25 6.23 -2.83
N MET A 39 10.75 6.60 -1.65
CA MET A 39 10.26 6.13 -0.37
C MET A 39 10.25 7.22 0.71
N CYS A 40 9.46 7.04 1.75
CA CYS A 40 9.58 7.76 3.03
C CYS A 40 9.42 6.79 4.21
N LEU A 41 9.85 7.23 5.40
CA LEU A 41 9.61 6.56 6.66
C LEU A 41 8.40 7.20 7.36
N CYS A 42 7.63 6.40 8.10
CA CYS A 42 6.53 6.85 8.93
C CYS A 42 6.68 6.31 10.35
N VAL A 43 6.50 7.17 11.36
CA VAL A 43 6.35 6.75 12.76
C VAL A 43 4.91 6.97 13.17
N GLN A 44 4.27 5.87 13.59
CA GLN A 44 2.89 5.84 14.05
C GLN A 44 2.85 5.43 15.52
N TYR A 45 1.92 5.97 16.30
CA TYR A 45 1.71 5.56 17.68
C TYR A 45 0.54 4.58 17.77
N ASP A 46 0.79 3.39 18.32
CA ASP A 46 -0.24 2.40 18.63
C ASP A 46 -0.68 2.59 20.08
N ASP A 47 -1.86 3.18 20.27
CA ASP A 47 -2.41 3.43 21.61
C ASP A 47 -2.86 2.14 22.32
N THR A 48 -3.15 1.08 21.56
CA THR A 48 -3.50 -0.24 22.10
C THR A 48 -2.27 -0.93 22.69
N LYS A 49 -1.17 -0.92 21.95
CA LYS A 49 0.12 -1.49 22.40
C LYS A 49 0.93 -0.52 23.26
N LYS A 50 0.49 0.74 23.37
CA LYS A 50 1.24 1.86 24.00
C LYS A 50 2.66 1.95 23.46
N SER A 51 2.85 1.74 22.16
CA SER A 51 4.16 1.71 21.49
C SER A 51 4.16 2.55 20.23
N SER A 52 5.30 3.17 19.92
CA SER A 52 5.54 3.75 18.60
C SER A 52 6.03 2.66 17.63
N ASN A 53 5.64 2.75 16.37
CA ASN A 53 5.97 1.81 15.31
C ASN A 53 6.66 2.53 14.15
N LEU A 54 7.71 1.95 13.59
CA LEU A 54 8.35 2.42 12.35
C LEU A 54 7.82 1.65 11.13
N HIS A 55 7.47 2.39 10.09
CA HIS A 55 7.08 1.88 8.78
C HIS A 55 7.90 2.54 7.66
N ALA A 56 8.03 1.86 6.52
CA ALA A 56 8.50 2.44 5.28
C ALA A 56 7.39 2.38 4.23
N HIS A 57 7.24 3.45 3.46
CA HIS A 57 6.22 3.60 2.45
C HIS A 57 6.87 3.80 1.08
N LEU A 58 6.34 3.12 0.07
CA LEU A 58 6.60 3.46 -1.32
C LEU A 58 5.82 4.73 -1.69
N MET A 59 6.37 5.50 -2.61
CA MET A 59 5.80 6.75 -3.09
C MET A 59 5.83 6.78 -4.61
N VAL A 60 5.00 7.64 -5.21
CA VAL A 60 5.09 7.93 -6.66
C VAL A 60 6.46 8.52 -6.96
N GLY A 61 7.27 7.78 -7.71
CA GLY A 61 8.64 8.13 -8.08
C GLY A 61 8.77 8.63 -9.52
N ASP A 62 9.79 9.46 -9.75
CA ASP A 62 10.05 10.05 -11.08
C ASP A 62 10.53 9.02 -12.12
N TYR A 63 10.86 7.80 -11.68
CA TYR A 63 11.42 6.71 -12.50
C TYR A 63 10.56 5.46 -12.45
N ASP A 64 9.33 5.54 -11.92
CA ASP A 64 8.51 4.35 -11.68
C ASP A 64 8.18 3.58 -12.96
N ASP A 65 8.20 4.24 -14.13
CA ASP A 65 8.01 3.62 -15.45
C ASP A 65 9.22 2.78 -15.92
N ASP A 66 10.42 3.07 -15.40
CA ASP A 66 11.67 2.38 -15.75
C ASP A 66 12.02 1.27 -14.74
N LEU A 67 11.25 1.15 -13.66
CA LEU A 67 11.54 0.26 -12.54
C LEU A 67 10.69 -1.00 -12.57
N GLN A 68 11.24 -2.10 -12.07
CA GLN A 68 10.50 -3.35 -11.93
C GLN A 68 9.53 -3.27 -10.75
N TRP A 69 8.31 -3.76 -10.94
CA TRP A 69 7.33 -3.89 -9.86
C TRP A 69 6.89 -5.36 -9.75
N PRO A 70 6.43 -5.83 -8.57
CA PRO A 70 6.43 -5.11 -7.29
C PRO A 70 7.86 -4.89 -6.76
N PHE A 71 8.05 -3.86 -5.94
CA PHE A 71 9.34 -3.64 -5.28
C PHE A 71 9.65 -4.81 -4.36
N ARG A 72 10.81 -5.44 -4.55
CA ARG A 72 11.31 -6.48 -3.65
C ARG A 72 12.62 -6.02 -3.04
N GLY A 73 12.69 -5.99 -1.72
CA GLY A 73 13.89 -5.52 -1.08
C GLY A 73 13.82 -5.45 0.43
N THR A 74 14.92 -4.98 1.01
CA THR A 74 15.06 -4.82 2.46
C THR A 74 15.75 -3.49 2.76
N LEU A 75 15.15 -2.73 3.67
CA LEU A 75 15.70 -1.48 4.21
C LEU A 75 16.35 -1.78 5.55
N MET A 76 17.65 -1.54 5.67
CA MET A 76 18.34 -1.58 6.97
C MET A 76 18.27 -0.18 7.61
N THR A 77 17.71 -0.09 8.80
CA THR A 77 17.56 1.16 9.56
C THR A 77 18.35 1.16 10.86
N GLU A 78 18.87 2.33 11.21
CA GLU A 78 19.59 2.58 12.45
C GLU A 78 19.00 3.82 13.14
N ILE A 79 19.14 3.93 14.45
CA ILE A 79 18.70 5.09 15.23
C ILE A 79 19.89 5.72 15.97
N LEU A 80 19.95 7.05 16.01
CA LEU A 80 21.02 7.76 16.70
C LEU A 80 20.78 7.78 18.21
N HIS A 81 21.67 7.13 18.96
CA HIS A 81 21.77 7.32 20.41
C HIS A 81 22.39 8.70 20.69
N ARG A 82 21.66 9.60 21.36
CA ARG A 82 22.06 11.02 21.47
C ARG A 82 23.28 11.25 22.35
N LYS A 83 23.35 10.52 23.47
CA LYS A 83 24.43 10.66 24.46
C LYS A 83 25.79 10.16 23.95
N THR A 84 25.84 8.94 23.45
CA THR A 84 27.04 8.32 22.89
C THR A 84 27.37 8.82 21.48
N ARG A 85 26.40 9.43 20.79
CA ARG A 85 26.49 9.86 19.38
C ARG A 85 26.80 8.70 18.43
N THR A 86 26.33 7.50 18.76
CA THR A 86 26.48 6.29 17.95
C THR A 86 25.14 5.90 17.33
N PHE A 87 25.19 5.35 16.12
CA PHE A 87 24.02 4.72 15.51
C PHE A 87 23.89 3.30 16.00
N HIS A 88 22.71 2.95 16.49
CA HIS A 88 22.37 1.59 16.91
C HIS A 88 21.44 0.98 15.87
N TYR A 89 21.64 -0.29 15.57
CA TYR A 89 20.72 -1.03 14.71
C TYR A 89 19.30 -0.93 15.27
N LEU A 90 18.36 -0.56 14.41
CA LEU A 90 16.96 -0.49 14.75
C LEU A 90 16.25 -1.71 14.16
N ALA A 91 16.15 -1.79 12.84
CA ALA A 91 15.46 -2.91 12.20
C ALA A 91 15.69 -3.00 10.70
N ASP A 92 15.41 -4.19 10.17
CA ASP A 92 15.22 -4.44 8.75
C ASP A 92 13.73 -4.39 8.40
N ILE A 93 13.36 -3.56 7.42
CA ILE A 93 12.01 -3.50 6.85
C ILE A 93 12.00 -4.27 5.53
N VAL A 94 11.30 -5.40 5.49
CA VAL A 94 11.29 -6.34 4.35
C VAL A 94 10.05 -6.15 3.48
N PHE A 95 10.26 -5.96 2.18
CA PHE A 95 9.21 -5.84 1.17
C PHE A 95 9.08 -7.17 0.40
N ASP A 96 8.27 -8.09 0.90
CA ASP A 96 8.05 -9.43 0.32
C ASP A 96 6.56 -9.80 0.12
N ASP A 97 5.62 -8.97 0.58
CA ASP A 97 4.18 -9.16 0.35
C ASP A 97 3.71 -8.40 -0.91
N ASP A 98 3.15 -9.11 -1.89
CA ASP A 98 2.62 -8.51 -3.14
C ASP A 98 1.55 -7.45 -2.87
N LYS A 99 0.79 -7.59 -1.78
CA LYS A 99 -0.25 -6.63 -1.40
C LYS A 99 0.32 -5.26 -1.09
N PHE A 100 1.54 -5.22 -0.56
CA PHE A 100 2.14 -4.00 -0.03
C PHE A 100 3.33 -3.48 -0.84
N CYS A 101 3.70 -4.16 -1.91
CA CYS A 101 4.90 -3.85 -2.69
C CYS A 101 4.58 -3.36 -4.12
N GLY A 102 3.31 -3.18 -4.45
CA GLY A 102 2.87 -2.68 -5.75
C GLY A 102 3.24 -1.21 -5.99
N ARG A 103 3.18 -0.80 -7.27
CA ARG A 103 3.39 0.58 -7.67
C ARG A 103 2.34 1.51 -7.06
N VAL A 104 2.77 2.67 -6.60
CA VAL A 104 1.91 3.69 -6.00
C VAL A 104 1.41 4.64 -7.09
N TRP A 105 0.10 4.89 -7.10
CA TRP A 105 -0.54 5.78 -8.08
C TRP A 105 -1.37 6.89 -7.40
N ASN A 106 -2.20 6.55 -6.40
CA ASN A 106 -3.11 7.47 -5.70
C ASN A 106 -2.93 7.39 -4.18
N GLY A 107 -1.73 7.71 -3.70
CA GLY A 107 -1.42 7.70 -2.26
C GLY A 107 -2.06 8.84 -1.49
N VAL A 108 -2.14 8.72 -0.17
CA VAL A 108 -2.52 9.84 0.71
C VAL A 108 -1.49 10.96 0.52
N PRO A 109 -1.90 12.18 0.16
CA PRO A 109 -0.98 13.31 0.09
C PRO A 109 -0.45 13.61 1.50
N THR A 110 0.86 13.48 1.67
CA THR A 110 1.58 13.99 2.84
C THR A 110 2.35 15.25 2.41
N GLU A 111 2.77 16.10 3.36
CA GLU A 111 3.67 17.25 3.06
C GLU A 111 4.97 16.82 2.34
N THR A 112 5.27 15.53 2.34
CA THR A 112 6.47 14.91 1.74
C THR A 112 6.20 14.15 0.44
N GLY A 113 4.96 14.10 -0.04
CA GLY A 113 4.49 13.46 -1.28
C GLY A 113 3.36 12.44 -1.05
N MET A 114 2.89 11.77 -2.11
CA MET A 114 1.83 10.74 -2.01
C MET A 114 2.39 9.41 -1.53
N ALA A 115 1.92 8.93 -0.38
CA ALA A 115 2.29 7.62 0.16
C ALA A 115 1.14 6.62 -0.05
N SER A 116 1.42 5.43 -0.57
CA SER A 116 0.46 4.32 -0.52
C SER A 116 1.22 3.02 -0.29
N SER A 117 0.65 2.20 0.58
CA SER A 117 1.20 0.95 1.09
C SER A 117 2.15 1.06 2.29
N ILE A 118 1.62 0.63 3.43
CA ILE A 118 2.34 0.31 4.67
C ILE A 118 2.84 -1.12 4.55
N VAL A 119 4.11 -1.39 4.85
CA VAL A 119 4.63 -2.76 4.92
C VAL A 119 4.44 -3.33 6.31
N GLY A 120 3.66 -4.41 6.42
CA GLY A 120 3.61 -5.31 7.59
C GLY A 120 3.10 -4.70 8.90
N GLU A 121 3.16 -5.48 9.97
CA GLU A 121 3.07 -4.94 11.34
C GLU A 121 4.29 -4.05 11.58
N GLY A 122 4.07 -2.81 12.01
CA GLY A 122 5.16 -1.86 12.24
C GLY A 122 6.10 -2.32 13.35
N ILE A 123 7.34 -1.87 13.31
CA ILE A 123 8.35 -2.30 14.27
C ILE A 123 8.21 -1.51 15.57
N PRO A 124 7.86 -2.14 16.70
CA PRO A 124 7.69 -1.45 17.97
C PRO A 124 9.05 -1.04 18.55
N PHE A 125 9.27 0.26 18.71
CA PHE A 125 10.52 0.80 19.26
C PHE A 125 10.84 0.24 20.66
N ALA A 126 9.80 0.00 21.47
CA ALA A 126 9.94 -0.48 22.85
C ALA A 126 10.51 -1.89 22.96
N GLU A 127 10.37 -2.73 21.92
CA GLU A 127 10.89 -4.10 21.92
C GLU A 127 12.35 -4.15 21.44
N VAL A 128 12.74 -3.18 20.60
CA VAL A 128 14.07 -3.15 19.98
C VAL A 128 15.10 -2.44 20.86
N VAL A 129 14.70 -1.35 21.50
CA VAL A 129 15.62 -0.48 22.24
C VAL A 129 15.55 -0.85 23.72
N GLN A 130 16.55 -1.61 24.22
CA GLN A 130 16.63 -2.07 25.62
C GLN A 130 16.99 -0.97 26.63
N GLU A 131 17.39 0.20 26.14
CA GLU A 131 17.70 1.40 26.92
C GLU A 131 16.49 2.34 26.98
N PRO A 132 16.44 3.30 27.92
CA PRO A 132 15.34 4.27 27.96
C PRO A 132 15.24 5.00 26.62
N PHE A 133 14.12 4.84 25.90
CA PHE A 133 13.88 5.47 24.59
C PHE A 133 14.16 6.98 24.57
N ILE A 134 14.04 7.65 25.72
CA ILE A 134 14.35 9.06 25.90
C ILE A 134 15.81 9.42 25.53
N GLU A 135 16.76 8.48 25.59
CA GLU A 135 18.17 8.71 25.20
C GLU A 135 18.37 8.83 23.68
N TYR A 136 17.36 8.47 22.89
CA TYR A 136 17.34 8.60 21.43
C TYR A 136 16.59 9.88 20.99
N LEU A 137 15.86 10.52 21.91
CA LEU A 137 15.18 11.79 21.71
C LEU A 137 16.13 12.96 22.04
N GLY A 138 16.17 13.99 21.18
CA GLY A 138 16.96 15.18 21.43
C GLY A 138 16.35 16.41 20.76
N ASN A 139 16.21 17.51 21.50
CA ASN A 139 15.47 18.71 21.07
C ASN A 139 14.12 18.35 20.46
N ASN A 140 13.38 17.47 21.13
CA ASN A 140 12.07 17.04 20.70
C ASN A 140 12.10 16.21 19.39
N GLY A 141 13.25 15.82 18.83
CA GLY A 141 13.32 15.05 17.58
C GLY A 141 14.15 13.76 17.70
N MET A 142 13.90 12.81 16.81
CA MET A 142 14.73 11.61 16.66
C MET A 142 15.42 11.60 15.29
N VAL A 143 16.53 10.86 15.19
CA VAL A 143 17.26 10.69 13.94
C VAL A 143 17.32 9.20 13.62
N ILE A 144 16.71 8.84 12.50
CA ILE A 144 16.74 7.49 11.94
C ILE A 144 17.60 7.56 10.67
N CYS A 145 18.56 6.67 10.53
CA CYS A 145 19.36 6.53 9.32
C CYS A 145 18.83 5.34 8.51
N VAL A 146 18.58 5.55 7.22
CA VAL A 146 18.42 4.43 6.28
C VAL A 146 19.82 4.11 5.77
N ARG A 147 20.40 3.04 6.34
CA ARG A 147 21.80 2.68 6.09
C ARG A 147 22.00 2.13 4.69
N SER A 148 21.10 1.26 4.26
CA SER A 148 21.13 0.64 2.93
C SER A 148 19.76 0.16 2.50
N VAL A 149 19.53 0.15 1.19
CA VAL A 149 18.41 -0.54 0.57
C VAL A 149 18.94 -1.62 -0.36
N ASN A 150 18.62 -2.88 -0.05
CA ASN A 150 18.89 -3.98 -0.96
C ASN A 150 17.67 -4.18 -1.85
N VAL A 151 17.81 -3.93 -3.16
CA VAL A 151 16.77 -4.23 -4.15
C VAL A 151 17.03 -5.62 -4.71
N LYS A 152 16.11 -6.54 -4.45
CA LYS A 152 16.12 -7.87 -5.08
C LYS A 152 15.60 -7.69 -6.50
N SER A 153 16.49 -7.74 -7.48
CA SER A 153 16.09 -7.86 -8.89
C SER A 153 15.25 -9.12 -9.03
N LEU A 154 14.01 -8.98 -9.50
CA LEU A 154 13.26 -10.14 -9.97
C LEU A 154 13.98 -10.59 -11.24
N VAL A 155 14.73 -11.69 -11.16
CA VAL A 155 15.18 -12.37 -12.37
C VAL A 155 13.90 -12.85 -13.04
N GLN A 156 13.55 -12.22 -14.16
CA GLN A 156 12.49 -12.68 -15.04
C GLN A 156 12.86 -14.08 -15.53
N THR A 157 12.30 -15.12 -14.92
CA THR A 157 12.00 -16.32 -15.67
C THR A 157 10.88 -15.95 -16.63
N SER A 158 11.26 -15.44 -17.80
CA SER A 158 10.39 -15.27 -18.96
C SER A 158 9.89 -16.64 -19.43
N ALA A 159 8.96 -17.23 -18.69
CA ALA A 159 8.03 -18.14 -19.31
C ALA A 159 7.02 -17.27 -20.05
N VAL A 160 7.02 -17.33 -21.37
CA VAL A 160 5.95 -16.79 -22.21
C VAL A 160 4.68 -17.55 -21.84
N ILE A 161 3.96 -17.05 -20.84
CA ILE A 161 2.62 -17.53 -20.52
C ILE A 161 1.71 -16.77 -21.47
N SER A 162 1.35 -17.41 -22.57
CA SER A 162 0.21 -16.97 -23.38
C SER A 162 -0.95 -16.66 -22.43
N PRO A 163 -1.66 -15.52 -22.58
CA PRO A 163 -2.79 -15.20 -21.73
C PRO A 163 -3.70 -16.41 -21.58
N PRO A 164 -4.06 -16.80 -20.34
CA PRO A 164 -5.06 -17.84 -20.16
C PRO A 164 -6.29 -17.45 -21.00
N PRO A 165 -6.95 -18.41 -21.66
CA PRO A 165 -8.06 -18.11 -22.56
C PRO A 165 -9.05 -17.21 -21.84
N ILE A 166 -9.34 -16.06 -22.46
CA ILE A 166 -10.23 -15.03 -21.91
C ILE A 166 -11.55 -15.72 -21.59
N LYS A 167 -11.81 -15.97 -20.31
CA LYS A 167 -13.19 -16.23 -19.88
C LYS A 167 -13.85 -14.87 -19.84
N GLU A 168 -14.73 -14.63 -20.81
CA GLU A 168 -15.49 -13.38 -20.93
C GLU A 168 -16.32 -13.06 -19.68
N GLU A 169 -16.52 -14.05 -18.80
CA GLU A 169 -17.31 -13.94 -17.58
C GLU A 169 -16.52 -14.40 -16.34
N MET A 170 -16.57 -13.57 -15.30
CA MET A 170 -16.07 -13.87 -13.96
C MET A 170 -17.25 -14.05 -13.01
N LEU A 171 -17.32 -15.19 -12.30
CA LEU A 171 -18.33 -15.44 -11.29
C LEU A 171 -17.77 -15.21 -9.89
N PHE A 172 -18.38 -14.28 -9.14
CA PHE A 172 -18.08 -14.06 -7.73
C PHE A 172 -19.26 -14.51 -6.85
N GLU A 173 -19.16 -15.71 -6.30
CA GLU A 173 -20.17 -16.26 -5.40
C GLU A 173 -19.93 -15.80 -3.96
N ILE A 174 -20.90 -15.07 -3.39
CA ILE A 174 -20.85 -14.57 -2.02
C ILE A 174 -21.79 -15.40 -1.14
N ASN A 175 -21.21 -16.25 -0.30
CA ASN A 175 -21.95 -17.03 0.68
C ASN A 175 -22.19 -16.22 1.95
N GLY A 176 -23.32 -16.45 2.62
CA GLY A 176 -23.59 -15.82 3.92
C GLY A 176 -23.67 -14.29 3.88
N PHE A 177 -24.17 -13.69 2.79
CA PHE A 177 -24.21 -12.23 2.61
C PHE A 177 -24.81 -11.48 3.81
N SER A 178 -25.86 -12.03 4.45
CA SER A 178 -26.45 -11.44 5.67
C SER A 178 -25.48 -11.34 6.84
N HIS A 179 -24.55 -12.28 6.98
CA HIS A 179 -23.49 -12.23 7.99
C HIS A 179 -22.50 -11.11 7.64
N HIS A 180 -22.04 -11.06 6.39
CA HIS A 180 -21.13 -10.00 5.92
C HIS A 180 -21.75 -8.60 6.06
N LYS A 181 -23.06 -8.47 5.84
CA LYS A 181 -23.81 -7.25 6.07
C LYS A 181 -23.86 -6.86 7.55
N LYS A 182 -24.07 -7.83 8.45
CA LYS A 182 -24.07 -7.58 9.91
C LYS A 182 -22.70 -7.19 10.44
N SER A 183 -21.64 -7.85 9.97
CA SER A 183 -20.26 -7.57 10.40
C SER A 183 -19.64 -6.38 9.67
N ASN A 184 -20.32 -5.83 8.65
CA ASN A 184 -19.80 -4.79 7.76
C ASN A 184 -18.43 -5.14 7.14
N SER A 185 -18.22 -6.43 6.86
CA SER A 185 -16.98 -6.92 6.27
C SER A 185 -16.95 -6.66 4.77
N GLU A 186 -15.82 -6.16 4.27
CA GLU A 186 -15.56 -6.05 2.85
C GLU A 186 -15.23 -7.41 2.24
N LEU A 187 -15.65 -7.61 1.01
CA LEU A 187 -15.52 -8.87 0.28
C LEU A 187 -14.71 -8.61 -0.99
N ILE A 188 -13.69 -9.42 -1.22
CA ILE A 188 -12.80 -9.30 -2.37
C ILE A 188 -12.99 -10.54 -3.25
N SER A 189 -13.19 -10.32 -4.54
CA SER A 189 -13.30 -11.41 -5.51
C SER A 189 -11.96 -12.08 -5.77
N LYS A 190 -11.99 -13.24 -6.44
CA LYS A 190 -10.77 -13.76 -7.08
C LYS A 190 -10.32 -12.79 -8.19
N GLU A 191 -9.03 -12.86 -8.51
CA GLU A 191 -8.46 -12.13 -9.63
C GLU A 191 -9.08 -12.59 -10.96
N PHE A 192 -9.29 -11.64 -11.87
CA PHE A 192 -9.73 -11.92 -13.23
C PHE A 192 -9.08 -10.94 -14.21
N TYR A 193 -9.09 -11.30 -15.49
CA TYR A 193 -8.43 -10.53 -16.53
C TYR A 193 -9.46 -9.96 -17.50
N SER A 194 -9.26 -8.71 -17.89
CA SER A 194 -9.98 -8.14 -19.03
C SER A 194 -9.56 -8.83 -20.34
N ALA A 195 -10.36 -8.66 -21.39
CA ALA A 195 -10.00 -9.14 -22.73
C ALA A 195 -8.66 -8.57 -23.25
N LYS A 196 -8.22 -7.43 -22.71
CA LYS A 196 -6.94 -6.81 -23.03
C LYS A 196 -5.80 -7.23 -22.10
N GLY A 197 -6.02 -8.14 -21.14
CA GLY A 197 -4.97 -8.67 -20.27
C GLY A 197 -4.71 -7.87 -18.98
N TYR A 198 -5.42 -6.77 -18.70
CA TYR A 198 -5.33 -6.10 -17.39
C TYR A 198 -5.98 -6.96 -16.32
N LYS A 199 -5.34 -7.06 -15.15
CA LYS A 199 -5.85 -7.80 -14.01
C LYS A 199 -6.76 -6.92 -13.15
N PHE A 200 -7.84 -7.50 -12.65
CA PHE A 200 -8.84 -6.84 -11.82
C PHE A 200 -9.23 -7.70 -10.63
N VAL A 201 -9.70 -7.04 -9.59
CA VAL A 201 -10.51 -7.62 -8.49
C VAL A 201 -11.76 -6.77 -8.28
N LEU A 202 -12.87 -7.40 -7.90
CA LEU A 202 -14.05 -6.70 -7.42
C LEU A 202 -13.99 -6.60 -5.89
N MET A 203 -14.25 -5.40 -5.38
CA MET A 203 -14.38 -5.11 -3.96
C MET A 203 -15.83 -4.75 -3.66
N VAL A 204 -16.47 -5.54 -2.80
CA VAL A 204 -17.89 -5.45 -2.48
C VAL A 204 -18.08 -5.01 -1.04
N TYR A 205 -18.85 -3.95 -0.86
CA TYR A 205 -19.23 -3.38 0.43
C TYR A 205 -20.73 -3.65 0.68
N PRO A 206 -21.08 -4.61 1.56
CA PRO A 206 -22.47 -5.02 1.77
C PRO A 206 -23.42 -3.93 2.26
N ASN A 207 -22.89 -2.92 2.96
CA ASN A 207 -23.64 -1.75 3.42
C ASN A 207 -23.32 -0.49 2.60
N GLY A 208 -22.61 -0.62 1.48
CA GLY A 208 -22.23 0.52 0.66
C GLY A 208 -21.14 1.38 1.28
N ARG A 209 -20.60 2.31 0.50
CA ARG A 209 -19.47 3.19 0.87
C ARG A 209 -19.81 4.65 0.59
N SER A 210 -19.08 5.57 1.23
CA SER A 210 -19.27 7.02 1.07
C SER A 210 -20.73 7.44 1.37
N HIS A 211 -21.30 8.36 0.59
CA HIS A 211 -22.66 8.87 0.77
C HIS A 211 -23.78 7.82 0.66
N PHE A 212 -23.47 6.59 0.26
CA PHE A 212 -24.44 5.49 0.13
C PHE A 212 -24.35 4.44 1.25
N GLN A 213 -23.58 4.72 2.30
CA GLN A 213 -23.43 3.82 3.45
C GLN A 213 -24.77 3.57 4.17
N GLY A 214 -25.02 2.32 4.54
CA GLY A 214 -26.26 1.80 5.13
C GLY A 214 -27.43 1.63 4.15
N ARG A 215 -27.32 2.13 2.90
CA ARG A 215 -28.48 2.24 1.97
C ARG A 215 -28.33 1.44 0.68
N SER A 216 -27.13 0.98 0.36
CA SER A 216 -26.83 0.30 -0.91
C SER A 216 -25.80 -0.82 -0.71
N ILE A 217 -25.54 -1.56 -1.79
CA ILE A 217 -24.33 -2.36 -1.93
C ILE A 217 -23.43 -1.56 -2.87
N SER A 218 -22.18 -1.31 -2.47
CA SER A 218 -21.20 -0.67 -3.37
C SER A 218 -20.25 -1.72 -3.90
N ILE A 219 -20.01 -1.68 -5.22
CA ILE A 219 -19.09 -2.58 -5.91
C ILE A 219 -18.08 -1.70 -6.65
N PHE A 220 -16.81 -1.94 -6.42
CA PHE A 220 -15.70 -1.26 -7.09
C PHE A 220 -14.90 -2.30 -7.85
N ALA A 221 -14.49 -1.96 -9.08
CA ALA A 221 -13.50 -2.73 -9.80
C ALA A 221 -12.14 -2.06 -9.61
N HIS A 222 -11.21 -2.78 -9.00
CA HIS A 222 -9.85 -2.32 -8.81
C HIS A 222 -8.96 -2.98 -9.85
N ILE A 223 -8.25 -2.16 -10.61
CA ILE A 223 -7.15 -2.65 -11.42
C ILE A 223 -6.02 -3.10 -10.48
N SER A 224 -5.46 -4.28 -10.74
CA SER A 224 -4.36 -4.85 -9.98
C SER A 224 -3.24 -5.24 -10.94
N MET A 225 -2.05 -5.49 -10.39
CA MET A 225 -0.88 -5.75 -11.22
C MET A 225 -1.03 -7.06 -12.00
N GLY A 226 -1.05 -6.98 -13.33
CA GLY A 226 -1.13 -8.12 -14.23
C GLY A 226 0.23 -8.60 -14.72
N HIS A 227 0.27 -9.83 -15.24
CA HIS A 227 1.47 -10.37 -15.90
C HIS A 227 1.86 -9.63 -17.19
N TYR A 228 0.95 -8.81 -17.73
CA TYR A 228 1.09 -8.12 -19.02
C TYR A 228 1.30 -6.62 -18.88
N ASP A 229 1.40 -6.07 -17.67
CA ASP A 229 1.35 -4.62 -17.44
C ASP A 229 2.47 -3.84 -18.17
N ASN A 230 3.64 -4.45 -18.37
CA ASN A 230 4.75 -3.84 -19.13
C ASN A 230 4.49 -3.73 -20.65
N GLU A 231 3.52 -4.47 -21.16
CA GLU A 231 3.16 -4.53 -22.58
C GLU A 231 1.86 -3.79 -22.89
N LEU A 232 1.10 -3.43 -21.85
CA LEU A 232 -0.24 -2.86 -22.00
C LEU A 232 -0.25 -1.32 -21.91
N PRO A 233 -1.01 -0.64 -22.79
CA PRO A 233 -1.12 0.81 -22.74
C PRO A 233 -1.84 1.26 -21.46
N PHE A 234 -1.17 1.98 -20.57
CA PHE A 234 -1.80 2.53 -19.38
C PHE A 234 -2.08 4.04 -19.56
N PRO A 235 -3.13 4.61 -18.95
CA PRO A 235 -4.19 4.00 -18.14
C PRO A 235 -5.18 3.12 -18.92
N PHE A 236 -5.77 2.14 -18.24
CA PHE A 236 -6.82 1.31 -18.83
C PHE A 236 -8.00 2.18 -19.31
N ARG A 237 -8.48 1.86 -20.51
CA ARG A 237 -9.69 2.44 -21.11
C ARG A 237 -10.64 1.33 -21.51
N GLY A 238 -11.81 1.33 -20.89
CA GLY A 238 -12.81 0.31 -21.12
C GLY A 238 -13.92 0.34 -20.08
N LYS A 239 -14.68 -0.75 -20.03
CA LYS A 239 -15.80 -0.90 -19.12
C LYS A 239 -15.83 -2.30 -18.52
N ILE A 240 -16.29 -2.40 -17.29
CA ILE A 240 -16.61 -3.66 -16.63
C ILE A 240 -18.12 -3.66 -16.40
N ILE A 241 -18.80 -4.68 -16.91
CA ILE A 241 -20.24 -4.87 -16.71
C ILE A 241 -20.39 -5.81 -15.51
N VAL A 242 -21.07 -5.33 -14.48
CA VAL A 242 -21.35 -6.10 -13.25
C VAL A 242 -22.84 -6.44 -13.24
N GLN A 243 -23.14 -7.72 -13.14
CA GLN A 243 -24.49 -8.23 -12.96
C GLN A 243 -24.62 -8.86 -11.57
N ILE A 244 -25.56 -8.36 -10.78
CA ILE A 244 -25.98 -9.00 -9.53
C ILE A 244 -27.18 -9.88 -9.85
N VAL A 245 -27.03 -11.17 -9.62
CA VAL A 245 -28.07 -12.17 -9.93
C VAL A 245 -28.47 -12.89 -8.65
N ASN A 246 -29.78 -12.97 -8.39
CA ASN A 246 -30.29 -13.86 -7.37
C ASN A 246 -30.33 -15.30 -7.91
N ARG A 247 -29.47 -16.18 -7.38
CA ARG A 247 -29.33 -17.59 -7.81
C ARG A 247 -30.61 -18.42 -7.64
N LEU A 248 -31.58 -17.95 -6.85
CA LEU A 248 -32.88 -18.60 -6.64
C LEU A 248 -33.99 -18.09 -7.56
N ASP A 249 -33.77 -16.96 -8.25
CA ASP A 249 -34.74 -16.37 -9.18
C ASP A 249 -34.00 -15.64 -10.31
N ASN A 250 -33.52 -16.44 -11.27
CA ASN A 250 -32.73 -15.98 -12.42
C ASN A 250 -33.54 -15.10 -13.40
N LEU A 251 -34.86 -14.96 -13.19
CA LEU A 251 -35.77 -14.31 -14.14
C LEU A 251 -36.26 -12.93 -13.68
N ARG A 252 -36.15 -12.57 -12.40
CA ARG A 252 -36.80 -11.36 -11.86
C ARG A 252 -35.91 -10.33 -11.17
N TYR A 253 -34.73 -10.71 -10.68
CA TYR A 253 -33.86 -9.82 -9.89
C TYR A 253 -32.44 -9.76 -10.44
N HIS A 254 -32.30 -9.25 -11.65
CA HIS A 254 -31.00 -8.88 -12.22
C HIS A 254 -30.79 -7.36 -12.05
N VAL A 255 -29.66 -6.97 -11.46
CA VAL A 255 -29.20 -5.58 -11.51
C VAL A 255 -27.93 -5.57 -12.33
N GLU A 256 -27.97 -4.91 -13.49
CA GLU A 256 -26.79 -4.66 -14.31
C GLU A 256 -26.30 -3.23 -14.10
N LYS A 257 -24.99 -3.07 -13.88
CA LYS A 257 -24.31 -1.78 -13.81
C LYS A 257 -23.01 -1.83 -14.57
N THR A 258 -22.67 -0.72 -15.21
CA THR A 258 -21.41 -0.55 -15.92
C THR A 258 -20.47 0.33 -15.08
N ILE A 259 -19.25 -0.14 -14.88
CA ILE A 259 -18.13 0.63 -14.31
C ILE A 259 -17.26 1.05 -15.50
N GLU A 260 -17.19 2.35 -15.77
CA GLU A 260 -16.44 2.91 -16.89
C GLU A 260 -15.09 3.46 -16.45
N PHE A 261 -14.04 3.11 -17.19
CA PHE A 261 -12.70 3.64 -17.03
C PHE A 261 -12.43 4.63 -18.17
N THR A 262 -12.52 5.90 -17.82
CA THR A 262 -12.38 7.05 -18.73
C THR A 262 -11.20 7.92 -18.30
N ASN A 263 -10.95 9.02 -19.00
CA ASN A 263 -10.03 10.05 -18.53
C ASN A 263 -10.40 10.65 -17.17
N LYS A 264 -11.67 10.55 -16.72
CA LYS A 264 -12.07 10.97 -15.37
C LYS A 264 -11.72 9.97 -14.26
N THR A 265 -11.35 8.76 -14.65
CA THR A 265 -10.85 7.73 -13.72
C THR A 265 -9.34 7.62 -13.79
N ASP A 266 -8.70 8.54 -14.52
CA ASP A 266 -7.26 8.64 -14.44
C ASP A 266 -6.87 9.01 -13.00
N PRO A 267 -5.78 8.43 -12.51
CA PRO A 267 -5.15 8.98 -11.32
C PRO A 267 -4.84 10.48 -11.57
N GLU A 268 -5.34 11.36 -10.69
CA GLU A 268 -5.02 12.80 -10.70
C GLU A 268 -3.55 13.07 -10.36
#